data_AF-A0A1H1JE51-F1
#
_entry.id   AF-A0A1H1JE51-F1
#
_cell.length_a   1.000
_cell.length_b   1.000
_cell.length_c   1.000
_cell.angle_alpha   90.00
_cell.angle_beta   90.00
_cell.angle_gamma   90.00
#
_symmetry.space_group_name_H-M   'P 1'
#
loop_
_entity.id
_entity.type
_entity.pdbx_description
1 polymer ?
#
loop_
_entity_poly.entity_id
_entity_poly.type
_entity_poly.pdbx_seq_one_letter_code
_entity_poly.pdbx_strand_id
1 'polypeptide(L)'
;MSDFCRFLPQNSGFLKDMDVGDSLQISKAERVEFSEAGSSRFYAVLLVSSIAIHLVAYWFLFMTSLPRGRRALPIKSIGVEFITGRQLDQLFAKPVVEDIPTASISGPIVPQVEPKQLPSPVPPIETDQAPQRVVARKFQLGRILAEPENKELLDSLVLFDPADQREQLCNLEVMEQIQIWNADYKPERVVAFAYGDVRISHKTITADGAAFRSASNWYRLQYTCTFEPTNNQVTAMDFFAGDQIPQSDWEDHFLFAE
;
A
#
# COMPACT_ATOMS: atom_id res chain seq x y z
N MET A 1 -55.56 5.75 -19.67
CA MET A 1 -56.30 6.97 -19.31
C MET A 1 -55.73 7.49 -18.01
N SER A 2 -54.97 8.60 -18.03
CA SER A 2 -55.49 9.99 -18.01
C SER A 2 -55.95 10.33 -16.58
N ASP A 3 -55.54 11.36 -15.86
CA ASP A 3 -54.83 12.61 -16.13
C ASP A 3 -54.28 13.11 -14.76
N PHE A 4 -53.04 13.56 -14.66
CA PHE A 4 -52.60 14.95 -14.84
C PHE A 4 -52.95 15.93 -13.68
N CYS A 5 -51.90 16.27 -12.92
CA CYS A 5 -51.53 17.60 -12.40
C CYS A 5 -52.60 18.59 -11.94
N ARG A 6 -52.51 19.01 -10.66
CA ARG A 6 -52.84 20.38 -10.22
C ARG A 6 -52.12 20.71 -8.91
N PHE A 7 -51.03 21.48 -8.99
CA PHE A 7 -50.86 22.81 -8.37
C PHE A 7 -49.39 23.23 -8.44
N LEU A 8 -49.11 24.18 -9.34
CA LEU A 8 -47.93 25.04 -9.31
C LEU A 8 -48.25 26.31 -8.50
N PRO A 9 -47.28 26.95 -7.85
CA PRO A 9 -47.19 28.39 -7.83
C PRO A 9 -46.33 28.88 -9.00
N GLN A 10 -46.89 29.85 -9.74
CA GLN A 10 -46.21 30.64 -10.74
C GLN A 10 -45.02 31.39 -10.13
N ASN A 11 -43.88 31.39 -10.81
CA ASN A 11 -43.07 32.60 -10.85
C ASN A 11 -42.56 32.83 -12.27
N SER A 12 -43.09 33.91 -12.85
CA SER A 12 -42.79 34.42 -14.16
C SER A 12 -41.52 35.27 -14.10
N GLY A 13 -40.55 34.93 -14.92
CA GLY A 13 -39.43 35.82 -15.20
C GLY A 13 -38.26 35.07 -15.80
N PHE A 14 -37.78 35.56 -16.93
CA PHE A 14 -36.44 35.31 -17.47
C PHE A 14 -36.26 34.07 -18.37
N LEU A 15 -36.99 34.05 -19.49
CA LEU A 15 -36.49 33.48 -20.74
C LEU A 15 -36.68 34.51 -21.85
N LYS A 16 -35.64 35.31 -22.08
CA LYS A 16 -35.40 35.95 -23.36
C LYS A 16 -33.91 35.88 -23.64
N ASP A 17 -33.60 35.27 -24.77
CA ASP A 17 -32.41 35.50 -25.56
C ASP A 17 -31.08 35.05 -24.93
N MET A 18 -30.73 33.77 -25.13
CA MET A 18 -29.32 33.36 -25.18
C MET A 18 -29.06 32.71 -26.53
N ASP A 19 -28.61 33.60 -27.42
CA ASP A 19 -28.11 33.38 -28.75
C ASP A 19 -26.88 32.44 -28.71
N VAL A 20 -26.90 31.45 -29.59
CA VAL A 20 -25.76 30.57 -29.86
C VAL A 20 -24.87 31.34 -30.83
N GLY A 21 -23.85 32.04 -30.31
CA GLY A 21 -22.96 32.79 -31.17
C GLY A 21 -22.00 33.70 -30.42
N ASP A 22 -21.16 33.16 -29.55
CA ASP A 22 -19.97 33.91 -29.14
C ASP A 22 -18.80 33.53 -30.05
N SER A 23 -18.60 34.41 -31.02
CA SER A 23 -17.50 34.40 -31.97
C SER A 23 -16.22 34.73 -31.22
N LEU A 24 -15.42 33.71 -30.93
CA LEU A 24 -14.04 33.90 -30.47
C LEU A 24 -13.27 34.53 -31.63
N GLN A 25 -13.11 35.85 -31.53
CA GLN A 25 -12.34 36.71 -32.43
C GLN A 25 -10.90 36.21 -32.50
N ILE A 26 -10.61 35.36 -33.48
CA ILE A 26 -9.24 35.17 -33.95
C ILE A 26 -8.87 36.47 -34.64
N SER A 27 -8.02 37.26 -33.97
CA SER A 27 -7.32 38.38 -34.56
C SER A 27 -6.86 37.99 -35.96
N LYS A 28 -7.32 38.74 -36.95
CA LYS A 28 -6.90 38.70 -38.35
C LYS A 28 -5.37 38.67 -38.38
N ALA A 29 -4.80 37.48 -38.38
CA ALA A 29 -3.37 37.28 -38.51
C ALA A 29 -2.99 37.99 -39.80
N GLU A 30 -2.03 38.89 -39.64
CA GLU A 30 -1.33 39.57 -40.71
C GLU A 30 -1.21 38.61 -41.90
N ARG A 31 -1.95 38.90 -42.97
CA ARG A 31 -1.86 38.15 -44.20
C ARG A 31 -0.48 38.50 -44.77
N VAL A 32 0.54 37.80 -44.30
CA VAL A 32 1.80 37.70 -45.01
C VAL A 32 1.42 37.08 -46.33
N GLU A 33 1.37 37.90 -47.37
CA GLU A 33 1.46 37.46 -48.76
C GLU A 33 2.79 36.71 -48.89
N PHE A 34 2.80 35.43 -48.51
CA PHE A 34 3.84 34.53 -48.96
C PHE A 34 3.45 34.16 -50.39
N SER A 35 3.98 34.97 -51.32
CA SER A 35 3.94 34.80 -52.75
C SER A 35 3.97 33.32 -53.14
N GLU A 36 2.89 32.87 -53.77
CA GLU A 36 2.76 31.59 -54.47
C GLU A 36 3.77 31.53 -55.62
N ALA A 37 5.01 31.18 -55.30
CA ALA A 37 6.01 30.73 -56.28
C ALA A 37 7.05 29.82 -55.59
N GLY A 38 6.60 28.89 -54.76
CA GLY A 38 7.46 27.80 -54.28
C GLY A 38 7.83 26.90 -55.45
N SER A 39 9.03 27.05 -56.02
CA SER A 39 9.57 26.14 -57.03
C SER A 39 9.40 24.69 -56.56
N SER A 40 9.05 23.76 -57.45
CA SER A 40 9.00 22.32 -57.12
C SER A 40 10.27 21.82 -56.42
N ARG A 41 11.40 22.51 -56.69
CA ARG A 41 12.68 22.31 -56.01
C ARG A 41 12.66 22.64 -54.51
N PHE A 42 11.95 23.70 -54.11
CA PHE A 42 11.81 24.07 -52.71
C PHE A 42 11.01 23.03 -51.92
N TYR A 43 9.89 22.59 -52.46
CA TYR A 43 9.10 21.51 -51.85
C TYR A 43 9.86 20.17 -51.83
N ALA A 44 10.62 19.85 -52.88
CA ALA A 44 11.48 18.67 -52.89
C ALA A 44 12.57 18.73 -51.80
N VAL A 45 13.19 19.90 -51.58
CA VAL A 45 14.19 20.08 -50.52
C VAL A 45 13.57 19.92 -49.13
N LEU A 46 12.36 20.44 -48.89
CA LEU A 46 11.66 20.29 -47.62
C LEU A 46 11.23 18.84 -47.36
N LEU A 47 10.78 18.12 -48.39
CA LEU A 47 10.42 16.71 -48.25
C LEU A 47 11.65 15.85 -47.95
N VAL A 48 12.76 16.07 -48.67
CA VAL A 48 14.01 15.33 -48.45
C VAL A 48 14.58 15.64 -47.06
N SER A 49 14.56 16.90 -46.61
CA SER A 49 15.05 17.27 -45.28
C SER A 49 14.19 16.65 -44.16
N SER A 50 12.87 16.66 -44.32
CA SER A 50 11.95 16.01 -43.39
C SER A 50 12.22 14.50 -43.31
N ILE A 51 12.31 13.82 -44.46
CA ILE A 51 12.60 12.37 -44.50
C ILE A 51 13.95 12.08 -43.84
N ALA A 52 14.98 12.88 -44.11
CA ALA A 52 16.30 12.70 -43.50
C ALA A 52 16.26 12.81 -41.97
N ILE A 53 15.53 13.80 -41.43
CA ILE A 53 15.37 13.97 -39.97
C ILE A 53 14.68 12.74 -39.35
N HIS A 54 13.60 12.25 -39.98
CA HIS A 54 12.91 11.06 -39.50
C HIS A 54 13.81 9.82 -39.54
N LEU A 55 14.58 9.62 -40.63
CA LEU A 55 15.51 8.51 -40.73
C LEU A 55 16.59 8.56 -39.65
N VAL A 56 17.12 9.74 -39.32
CA VAL A 56 18.09 9.92 -38.23
C VAL A 56 17.46 9.62 -36.87
N ALA A 57 16.22 10.09 -36.63
CA ALA A 57 15.49 9.82 -35.39
C ALA A 57 15.22 8.31 -35.22
N TYR A 58 14.73 7.63 -36.26
CA TYR A 58 14.52 6.18 -36.23
C TYR A 58 15.83 5.41 -36.05
N TRP A 59 16.92 5.85 -36.69
CA TRP A 59 18.23 5.23 -36.50
C TRP A 59 18.74 5.37 -35.07
N PHE A 60 18.57 6.54 -34.44
CA PHE A 60 18.94 6.75 -33.04
C PHE A 60 18.10 5.91 -32.08
N LEU A 61 16.78 5.81 -32.32
CA LEU A 61 15.89 4.93 -31.56
C LEU A 61 16.26 3.46 -31.73
N PHE A 62 16.63 3.04 -32.94
CA PHE A 62 17.10 1.68 -33.20
C PHE A 62 18.44 1.39 -32.52
N MET A 63 19.38 2.33 -32.54
CA MET A 63 20.69 2.22 -31.86
C MET A 63 20.60 2.23 -30.33
N THR A 64 19.60 2.90 -29.77
CA THR A 64 19.30 2.86 -28.32
C THR A 64 18.50 1.63 -27.91
N SER A 65 17.72 1.06 -28.83
CA SER A 65 16.91 -0.16 -28.62
C SER A 65 17.66 -1.46 -28.95
N LEU A 66 18.81 -1.38 -29.62
CA LEU A 66 19.74 -2.50 -29.76
C LEU A 66 20.03 -3.02 -28.34
N PRO A 67 19.64 -4.25 -28.00
CA PRO A 67 19.78 -4.77 -26.65
C PRO A 67 21.26 -4.78 -26.34
N ARG A 68 21.72 -3.77 -25.58
CA ARG A 68 23.00 -3.81 -24.91
C ARG A 68 22.91 -5.07 -24.07
N GLY A 69 23.61 -6.12 -24.50
CA GLY A 69 23.65 -7.39 -23.81
C GLY A 69 24.11 -7.12 -22.39
N ARG A 70 23.14 -6.89 -21.49
CA ARG A 70 23.38 -6.91 -20.06
C ARG A 70 23.84 -8.34 -19.84
N ARG A 71 25.13 -8.52 -19.57
CA ARG A 71 25.62 -9.78 -19.02
C ARG A 71 24.76 -10.02 -17.80
N ALA A 72 23.83 -10.97 -17.91
CA ALA A 72 23.08 -11.42 -16.76
C ALA A 72 24.13 -11.85 -15.73
N LEU A 73 24.18 -11.17 -14.60
CA LEU A 73 24.86 -11.71 -13.44
C LEU A 73 24.28 -13.12 -13.22
N PRO A 74 25.10 -14.12 -12.89
CA PRO A 74 24.59 -15.47 -12.70
C PRO A 74 23.57 -15.43 -11.57
N ILE A 75 22.28 -15.47 -11.94
CA ILE A 75 21.19 -15.66 -11.01
C ILE A 75 21.45 -17.04 -10.40
N LYS A 76 21.84 -17.05 -9.13
CA LYS A 76 21.97 -18.27 -8.35
C LYS A 76 20.53 -18.78 -8.17
N SER A 77 20.08 -19.63 -9.08
CA SER A 77 18.76 -20.25 -8.98
C SER A 77 18.73 -21.02 -7.67
N ILE A 78 17.86 -20.59 -6.77
CA ILE A 78 17.55 -21.32 -5.55
C ILE A 78 16.92 -22.64 -6.01
N GLY A 79 17.72 -23.71 -5.94
CA GLY A 79 17.22 -25.06 -6.15
C GLY A 79 16.31 -25.38 -4.98
N VAL A 80 15.00 -25.20 -5.18
CA VAL A 80 14.02 -25.76 -4.25
C VAL A 80 13.93 -27.25 -4.59
N GLU A 81 14.56 -28.07 -3.77
CA GLU A 81 14.44 -29.52 -3.84
C GLU A 81 13.01 -29.88 -3.43
N PHE A 82 12.20 -30.33 -4.41
CA PHE A 82 10.85 -30.79 -4.15
C PHE A 82 10.90 -32.05 -3.27
N ILE A 83 10.62 -31.89 -1.97
CA ILE A 83 10.47 -33.01 -1.05
C ILE A 83 9.28 -33.85 -1.51
N THR A 84 9.53 -35.11 -1.86
CA THR A 84 8.46 -36.03 -2.27
C THR A 84 7.52 -36.34 -1.10
N GLY A 85 6.24 -36.59 -1.37
CA GLY A 85 5.22 -36.78 -0.32
C GLY A 85 5.59 -37.81 0.75
N ARG A 86 6.30 -38.89 0.39
CA ARG A 86 6.76 -39.90 1.36
C ARG A 86 7.79 -39.38 2.36
N GLN A 87 8.63 -38.43 1.94
CA GLN A 87 9.67 -37.86 2.77
C GLN A 87 9.08 -36.82 3.74
N LEU A 88 8.00 -36.16 3.34
CA LEU A 88 7.17 -35.34 4.21
C LEU A 88 6.48 -36.19 5.30
N ASP A 89 5.89 -37.33 4.91
CA ASP A 89 5.22 -38.24 5.84
C ASP A 89 6.16 -38.81 6.91
N GLN A 90 7.44 -39.02 6.58
CA GLN A 90 8.46 -39.48 7.52
C GLN A 90 8.92 -38.39 8.50
N LEU A 91 8.91 -37.12 8.09
CA LEU A 91 9.22 -35.99 8.98
C LEU A 91 8.08 -35.71 9.95
N PHE A 92 6.83 -35.99 9.55
CA PHE A 92 5.65 -35.85 10.41
C PHE A 92 5.24 -37.15 11.11
N ALA A 93 5.97 -38.25 10.89
CA ALA A 93 5.77 -39.48 11.64
C ALA A 93 6.18 -39.25 13.11
N LYS A 94 5.18 -39.18 13.99
CA LYS A 94 5.34 -39.06 15.43
C LYS A 94 6.26 -40.18 15.96
N PRO A 95 7.30 -39.87 16.74
CA PRO A 95 8.11 -40.92 17.36
C PRO A 95 7.21 -41.79 18.22
N VAL A 96 7.32 -43.12 18.02
CA VAL A 96 6.72 -44.13 18.88
C VAL A 96 7.31 -43.91 20.27
N VAL A 97 6.51 -43.35 21.16
CA VAL A 97 6.84 -43.20 22.57
C VAL A 97 6.80 -44.60 23.16
N GLU A 98 7.97 -45.17 23.38
CA GLU A 98 8.20 -46.35 24.19
C GLU A 98 7.81 -46.02 25.64
N ASP A 99 6.89 -46.81 26.20
CA ASP A 99 6.33 -46.63 27.54
C ASP A 99 7.43 -46.66 28.62
N ILE A 100 7.68 -45.52 29.27
CA ILE A 100 8.44 -45.48 30.52
C ILE A 100 7.42 -45.47 31.68
N PRO A 101 7.46 -46.45 32.60
CA PRO A 101 6.50 -46.52 33.68
C PRO A 101 6.58 -45.33 34.63
N THR A 102 5.40 -44.84 34.98
CA THR A 102 5.11 -43.85 36.02
C THR A 102 5.78 -44.21 37.35
N ALA A 103 6.71 -43.38 37.80
CA ALA A 103 7.11 -43.32 39.19
C ALA A 103 6.64 -41.98 39.80
N SER A 104 5.62 -42.10 40.64
CA SER A 104 5.09 -41.05 41.52
C SER A 104 6.19 -40.31 42.27
N ILE A 105 6.12 -38.98 42.27
CA ILE A 105 6.69 -38.17 43.35
C ILE A 105 5.57 -37.27 43.87
N SER A 106 5.19 -37.57 45.09
CA SER A 106 4.26 -36.85 45.94
C SER A 106 4.67 -35.38 46.13
N GLY A 107 3.73 -34.46 46.06
CA GLY A 107 3.84 -33.20 46.81
C GLY A 107 3.52 -33.44 48.31
N PRO A 108 3.44 -32.40 49.16
CA PRO A 108 3.74 -30.99 48.93
C PRO A 108 4.60 -30.35 50.05
N ILE A 109 5.31 -29.25 49.77
CA ILE A 109 5.56 -28.22 50.80
C ILE A 109 5.37 -26.85 50.14
N VAL A 110 4.35 -26.15 50.62
CA VAL A 110 4.12 -24.72 50.39
C VAL A 110 4.84 -23.98 51.52
N PRO A 111 5.86 -23.15 51.26
CA PRO A 111 6.31 -22.17 52.23
C PRO A 111 5.29 -21.02 52.26
N GLN A 112 4.79 -20.74 53.45
CA GLN A 112 3.83 -19.68 53.75
C GLN A 112 4.38 -18.31 53.32
N VAL A 113 3.58 -17.56 52.56
CA VAL A 113 3.84 -16.15 52.26
C VAL A 113 3.35 -15.33 53.44
N GLU A 114 4.29 -14.82 54.24
CA GLU A 114 4.04 -13.80 55.24
C GLU A 114 3.65 -12.48 54.54
N PRO A 115 2.61 -11.75 54.99
CA PRO A 115 2.11 -10.59 54.25
C PRO A 115 3.11 -9.42 54.36
N LYS A 116 3.90 -9.19 53.32
CA LYS A 116 4.64 -7.94 53.18
C LYS A 116 3.64 -6.82 52.92
N GLN A 117 3.58 -5.89 53.87
CA GLN A 117 2.85 -4.64 53.80
C GLN A 117 3.16 -3.89 52.49
N LEU A 118 2.12 -3.54 51.74
CA LEU A 118 2.21 -2.72 50.54
C LEU A 118 2.83 -1.35 50.92
N PRO A 119 3.86 -0.86 50.21
CA PRO A 119 4.19 0.55 50.29
C PRO A 119 3.04 1.39 49.70
N SER A 120 2.61 2.40 50.45
CA SER A 120 1.64 3.42 50.04
C SER A 120 2.05 4.10 48.72
N PRO A 121 1.09 4.63 47.94
CA PRO A 121 1.34 5.10 46.58
C PRO A 121 2.32 6.27 46.58
N VAL A 122 3.48 6.02 45.99
CA VAL A 122 4.37 7.09 45.53
C VAL A 122 3.61 7.84 44.43
N PRO A 123 3.49 9.18 44.50
CA PRO A 123 2.89 9.95 43.40
C PRO A 123 3.66 9.65 42.10
N PRO A 124 2.97 9.44 40.97
CA PRO A 124 3.64 9.05 39.73
C PRO A 124 4.74 10.04 39.38
N ILE A 125 5.98 9.54 39.34
CA ILE A 125 7.05 10.20 38.63
C ILE A 125 6.73 9.98 37.15
N GLU A 126 6.31 11.03 36.46
CA GLU A 126 6.17 11.06 35.00
C GLU A 126 7.55 10.91 34.38
N THR A 127 7.98 9.69 34.05
CA THR A 127 8.89 9.41 32.94
C THR A 127 8.76 7.93 32.53
N ASP A 128 8.79 7.69 31.21
CA ASP A 128 8.73 6.40 30.50
C ASP A 128 7.34 5.73 30.41
N GLN A 129 6.51 6.29 29.52
CA GLN A 129 5.39 5.56 28.94
C GLN A 129 5.94 4.35 28.18
N ALA A 130 5.76 3.14 28.73
CA ALA A 130 5.84 1.93 27.92
C ALA A 130 4.95 2.12 26.68
N PRO A 131 5.40 1.75 25.47
CA PRO A 131 4.62 1.98 24.27
C PRO A 131 3.24 1.33 24.44
N GLN A 132 2.19 2.14 24.38
CA GLN A 132 0.82 1.69 24.60
C GLN A 132 0.18 1.40 23.24
N ARG A 133 -0.56 0.30 23.14
CA ARG A 133 -1.38 0.00 21.96
C ARG A 133 -2.38 1.14 21.73
N VAL A 134 -2.34 1.74 20.54
CA VAL A 134 -3.18 2.85 20.10
C VAL A 134 -4.41 2.29 19.41
N VAL A 135 -5.59 2.80 19.76
CA VAL A 135 -6.84 2.42 19.09
C VAL A 135 -7.36 3.61 18.30
N ALA A 136 -7.42 3.46 16.97
CA ALA A 136 -7.91 4.50 16.08
C ALA A 136 -9.39 4.80 16.33
N ARG A 137 -9.79 6.05 16.08
CA ARG A 137 -11.17 6.52 16.21
C ARG A 137 -11.75 7.07 14.91
N LYS A 138 -10.88 7.45 13.97
CA LYS A 138 -11.23 8.04 12.69
C LYS A 138 -10.31 7.50 11.61
N PHE A 139 -10.90 6.84 10.61
CA PHE A 139 -10.16 6.18 9.54
C PHE A 139 -9.93 7.12 8.35
N GLN A 140 -8.77 7.01 7.72
CA GLN A 140 -8.34 7.91 6.63
C GLN A 140 -8.55 7.31 5.25
N LEU A 141 -8.55 5.98 5.14
CA LEU A 141 -8.55 5.25 3.88
C LEU A 141 -9.66 5.70 2.92
N GLY A 142 -10.88 5.92 3.42
CA GLY A 142 -12.00 6.38 2.59
C GLY A 142 -11.75 7.75 1.95
N ARG A 143 -11.08 8.67 2.65
CA ARG A 143 -10.69 9.98 2.08
C ARG A 143 -9.58 9.81 1.05
N ILE A 144 -8.53 9.06 1.41
CA ILE A 144 -7.35 8.83 0.55
C ILE A 144 -7.77 8.22 -0.77
N LEU A 145 -8.58 7.17 -0.75
CA LEU A 145 -9.03 6.50 -1.98
C LEU A 145 -10.01 7.34 -2.81
N ALA A 146 -10.63 8.38 -2.24
CA ALA A 146 -11.52 9.27 -2.96
C ALA A 146 -10.79 10.42 -3.68
N GLU A 147 -9.51 10.64 -3.37
CA GLU A 147 -8.69 11.70 -3.97
C GLU A 147 -8.31 11.36 -5.43
N PRO A 148 -8.52 12.27 -6.41
CA PRO A 148 -8.25 11.98 -7.82
C PRO A 148 -6.81 11.53 -8.14
N GLU A 149 -5.84 12.06 -7.41
CA GLU A 149 -4.41 11.70 -7.50
C GLU A 149 -4.14 10.23 -7.16
N ASN A 150 -5.01 9.60 -6.37
CA ASN A 150 -4.86 8.22 -5.92
C ASN A 150 -5.58 7.21 -6.83
N LYS A 151 -5.97 7.64 -8.04
CA LYS A 151 -6.62 6.75 -9.02
C LYS A 151 -5.77 5.53 -9.36
N GLU A 152 -4.46 5.70 -9.55
CA GLU A 152 -3.56 4.58 -9.87
C GLU A 152 -3.45 3.59 -8.70
N LEU A 153 -3.43 4.10 -7.46
CA LEU A 153 -3.48 3.27 -6.26
C LEU A 153 -4.75 2.42 -6.24
N LEU A 154 -5.91 3.03 -6.47
CA LEU A 154 -7.20 2.32 -6.55
C LEU A 154 -7.17 1.24 -7.64
N ASP A 155 -6.69 1.57 -8.85
CA ASP A 155 -6.61 0.65 -9.97
C ASP A 155 -5.69 -0.55 -9.63
N SER A 156 -4.57 -0.31 -8.93
CA SER A 156 -3.64 -1.36 -8.49
C SER A 156 -4.24 -2.30 -7.43
N LEU A 157 -5.06 -1.77 -6.52
CA LEU A 157 -5.67 -2.55 -5.43
C LEU A 157 -6.66 -3.60 -5.96
N VAL A 158 -7.28 -3.38 -7.12
CA VAL A 158 -8.21 -4.31 -7.75
C VAL A 158 -7.50 -5.53 -8.36
N LEU A 159 -6.17 -5.46 -8.56
CA LEU A 159 -5.38 -6.55 -9.12
C LEU A 159 -5.02 -7.64 -8.10
N PHE A 160 -5.16 -7.35 -6.80
CA PHE A 160 -4.91 -8.31 -5.73
C PHE A 160 -6.09 -9.26 -5.55
N ASP A 161 -5.80 -10.49 -5.10
CA ASP A 161 -6.84 -11.37 -4.56
C ASP A 161 -7.55 -10.69 -3.38
N PRO A 162 -8.82 -11.01 -3.09
CA PRO A 162 -9.60 -10.28 -2.09
C PRO A 162 -8.97 -10.23 -0.69
N ALA A 163 -8.23 -11.26 -0.28
CA ALA A 163 -7.53 -11.27 1.00
C ALA A 163 -6.35 -10.30 1.01
N ASP A 164 -5.50 -10.35 -0.01
CA ASP A 164 -4.35 -9.48 -0.17
C ASP A 164 -4.78 -8.02 -0.35
N GLN A 165 -5.84 -7.78 -1.12
CA GLN A 165 -6.42 -6.43 -1.27
C GLN A 165 -6.79 -5.85 0.10
N ARG A 166 -7.45 -6.62 0.97
CA ARG A 166 -7.80 -6.17 2.32
C ARG A 166 -6.55 -5.92 3.16
N GLU A 167 -5.53 -6.76 3.05
CA GLU A 167 -4.26 -6.52 3.74
C GLU A 167 -3.61 -5.21 3.30
N GLN A 168 -3.56 -4.94 1.99
CA GLN A 168 -3.02 -3.69 1.46
C GLN A 168 -3.80 -2.47 1.97
N LEU A 169 -5.13 -2.55 2.02
CA LEU A 169 -5.99 -1.48 2.57
C LEU A 169 -5.74 -1.26 4.07
N CYS A 170 -5.56 -2.33 4.84
CA CYS A 170 -5.19 -2.24 6.25
C CYS A 170 -3.76 -1.67 6.45
N ASN A 171 -2.82 -2.02 5.59
CA ASN A 171 -1.46 -1.48 5.60
C ASN A 171 -1.47 0.03 5.30
N LEU A 172 -2.26 0.49 4.33
CA LEU A 172 -2.45 1.92 4.06
C LEU A 172 -3.04 2.66 5.27
N GLU A 173 -4.11 2.11 5.86
CA GLU A 173 -4.75 2.74 7.01
C GLU A 173 -3.81 2.82 8.22
N VAL A 174 -3.05 1.76 8.53
CA VAL A 174 -2.16 1.79 9.71
C VAL A 174 -1.00 2.77 9.52
N MET A 175 -0.49 2.95 8.29
CA MET A 175 0.52 3.99 8.00
C MET A 175 -0.01 5.39 8.33
N GLU A 176 -1.24 5.69 7.93
CA GLU A 176 -1.88 6.97 8.24
C GLU A 176 -2.12 7.15 9.74
N GLN A 177 -2.56 6.09 10.43
CA GLN A 177 -2.77 6.14 11.88
C GLN A 177 -1.46 6.34 12.64
N ILE A 178 -0.35 5.73 12.19
CA ILE A 178 0.98 5.95 12.79
C ILE A 178 1.40 7.41 12.62
N GLN A 179 1.23 7.99 11.43
CA GLN A 179 1.59 9.40 11.19
C GLN A 179 0.73 10.37 12.02
N ILE A 180 -0.57 10.08 12.20
CA ILE A 180 -1.47 10.88 13.04
C ILE A 180 -1.09 10.76 14.53
N TRP A 181 -0.75 9.56 14.98
CA TRP A 181 -0.39 9.30 16.37
C TRP A 181 0.94 9.96 16.75
N ASN A 182 1.93 9.90 15.86
CA ASN A 182 3.21 10.57 16.05
C ASN A 182 3.74 11.12 14.72
N ALA A 183 3.76 12.45 14.63
CA ALA A 183 4.15 13.20 13.43
C ALA A 183 5.64 13.06 13.05
N ASP A 184 6.48 12.54 13.94
CA ASP A 184 7.89 12.25 13.63
C ASP A 184 8.01 11.04 12.69
N TYR A 185 7.03 10.14 12.71
CA TYR A 185 6.97 9.04 11.75
C TYR A 185 6.37 9.52 10.43
N LYS A 186 7.02 9.11 9.34
CA LYS A 186 6.56 9.26 7.95
C LYS A 186 6.55 7.87 7.33
N PRO A 187 5.52 7.05 7.60
CA PRO A 187 5.49 5.68 7.14
C PRO A 187 5.45 5.61 5.61
N GLU A 188 6.35 4.81 5.04
CA GLU A 188 6.53 4.65 3.60
C GLU A 188 6.09 3.26 3.11
N ARG A 189 6.16 2.26 4.01
CA ARG A 189 5.90 0.85 3.70
C ARG A 189 5.54 0.09 4.97
N VAL A 190 4.71 -0.92 4.83
CA VAL A 190 4.44 -1.94 5.86
C VAL A 190 4.73 -3.32 5.29
N VAL A 191 5.38 -4.17 6.07
CA VAL A 191 5.56 -5.60 5.80
C VAL A 191 4.85 -6.34 6.92
N ALA A 192 3.66 -6.86 6.64
CA ALA A 192 2.78 -7.42 7.67
C ALA A 192 3.31 -8.76 8.25
N PHE A 193 4.14 -9.47 7.48
CA PHE A 193 4.63 -10.81 7.82
C PHE A 193 6.09 -10.86 8.32
N ALA A 194 6.71 -9.72 8.63
CA ALA A 194 8.15 -9.61 8.87
C ALA A 194 8.71 -10.60 9.93
N TYR A 195 8.00 -10.75 11.05
CA TYR A 195 8.36 -11.60 12.19
C TYR A 195 7.35 -12.71 12.49
N GLY A 196 6.32 -12.87 11.66
CA GLY A 196 5.29 -13.88 11.86
C GLY A 196 4.13 -13.76 10.89
N ASP A 197 3.38 -14.85 10.73
CA ASP A 197 2.31 -14.93 9.74
C ASP A 197 1.16 -13.96 10.01
N VAL A 198 0.57 -13.44 8.93
CA VAL A 198 -0.67 -12.66 8.99
C VAL A 198 -1.85 -13.61 9.21
N ARG A 199 -2.66 -13.33 10.23
CA ARG A 199 -3.87 -14.08 10.52
C ARG A 199 -5.07 -13.41 9.87
N ILE A 200 -5.66 -14.08 8.89
CA ILE A 200 -6.81 -13.57 8.14
C ILE A 200 -8.06 -14.35 8.56
N SER A 201 -9.05 -13.61 9.05
CA SER A 201 -10.43 -14.07 9.22
C SER A 201 -11.32 -13.32 8.22
N HIS A 202 -12.61 -13.65 8.16
CA HIS A 202 -13.51 -13.08 7.14
C HIS A 202 -13.49 -11.55 7.07
N LYS A 203 -13.47 -10.86 8.23
CA LYS A 203 -13.48 -9.39 8.29
C LYS A 203 -12.29 -8.78 9.04
N THR A 204 -11.42 -9.61 9.65
CA THR A 204 -10.34 -9.12 10.51
C THR A 204 -9.00 -9.66 10.06
N ILE A 205 -8.03 -8.76 9.93
CA ILE A 205 -6.62 -9.04 9.68
C ILE A 205 -5.85 -8.71 10.94
N THR A 206 -5.05 -9.66 11.41
CA THR A 206 -4.11 -9.42 12.52
C THR A 206 -2.69 -9.74 12.08
N ALA A 207 -1.80 -8.77 12.27
CA ALA A 207 -0.38 -8.89 12.01
C ALA A 207 0.37 -8.60 13.31
N ASP A 208 0.71 -9.65 14.06
CA ASP A 208 1.36 -9.56 15.38
C ASP A 208 2.90 -9.42 15.26
N GLY A 209 3.44 -9.58 14.05
CA GLY A 209 4.88 -9.52 13.73
C GLY A 209 5.19 -8.61 12.56
N ALA A 210 4.41 -7.55 12.34
CA ALA A 210 4.63 -6.63 11.23
C ALA A 210 5.86 -5.73 11.45
N ALA A 211 6.25 -5.03 10.40
CA ALA A 211 7.20 -3.92 10.46
C ALA A 211 6.70 -2.76 9.59
N PHE A 212 7.00 -1.52 9.99
CA PHE A 212 6.82 -0.36 9.13
C PHE A 212 8.14 0.37 8.91
N ARG A 213 8.29 0.95 7.73
CA ARG A 213 9.44 1.78 7.38
C ARG A 213 9.05 3.24 7.52
N SER A 214 9.91 4.03 8.16
CA SER A 214 9.79 5.48 8.25
C SER A 214 11.17 6.12 8.18
N ALA A 215 11.37 7.06 7.26
CA ALA A 215 12.64 7.77 7.07
C ALA A 215 13.84 6.81 6.98
N SER A 216 13.75 5.81 6.10
CA SER A 216 14.78 4.78 5.87
C SER A 216 15.12 3.86 7.04
N ASN A 217 14.35 3.88 8.13
CA ASN A 217 14.51 2.96 9.24
C ASN A 217 13.27 2.06 9.37
N TRP A 218 13.49 0.81 9.75
CA TRP A 218 12.43 -0.14 10.03
C TRP A 218 12.10 -0.16 11.53
N TYR A 219 10.83 -0.30 11.86
CA TYR A 219 10.33 -0.35 13.24
C TYR A 219 9.37 -1.54 13.39
N ARG A 220 9.35 -2.13 14.58
CA ARG A 220 8.38 -3.19 14.89
C ARG A 220 6.96 -2.64 14.84
N LEU A 221 6.04 -3.43 14.30
CA LEU A 221 4.63 -3.10 14.23
C LEU A 221 3.81 -4.31 14.68
N GLN A 222 2.74 -4.04 15.41
CA GLN A 222 1.63 -4.98 15.54
C GLN A 222 0.36 -4.25 15.19
N TYR A 223 -0.56 -4.87 14.47
CA TYR A 223 -1.87 -4.27 14.25
C TYR A 223 -3.00 -5.29 14.13
N THR A 224 -4.20 -4.88 14.51
CA THR A 224 -5.45 -5.56 14.17
C THR A 224 -6.35 -4.58 13.42
N CYS A 225 -6.82 -5.01 12.26
CA CYS A 225 -7.66 -4.22 11.35
C CYS A 225 -8.96 -4.99 11.08
N THR A 226 -10.11 -4.33 11.24
CA THR A 226 -11.41 -4.86 10.83
C THR A 226 -11.96 -4.06 9.67
N PHE A 227 -12.57 -4.78 8.73
CA PHE A 227 -12.94 -4.27 7.42
C PHE A 227 -14.37 -4.63 7.06
N GLU A 228 -15.06 -3.76 6.35
CA GLU A 228 -16.37 -4.02 5.76
C GLU A 228 -16.20 -4.45 4.29
N PRO A 229 -16.41 -5.74 3.94
CA PRO A 229 -16.11 -6.27 2.61
C PRO A 229 -16.92 -5.63 1.47
N THR A 230 -18.07 -5.04 1.78
CA THR A 230 -19.00 -4.53 0.77
C THR A 230 -18.53 -3.22 0.13
N ASN A 231 -17.84 -2.37 0.89
CA ASN A 231 -17.51 -1.00 0.48
C ASN A 231 -16.03 -0.65 0.65
N ASN A 232 -15.21 -1.66 0.91
CA ASN A 232 -13.80 -1.56 1.14
C ASN A 232 -13.34 -0.58 2.25
N GLN A 233 -14.11 -0.46 3.32
CA GLN A 233 -13.81 0.46 4.43
C GLN A 233 -13.22 -0.25 5.64
N VAL A 234 -12.20 0.37 6.26
CA VAL A 234 -11.75 0.00 7.60
C VAL A 234 -12.75 0.53 8.63
N THR A 235 -13.19 -0.35 9.52
CA THR A 235 -14.18 -0.04 10.58
C THR A 235 -13.59 -0.13 11.98
N ALA A 236 -12.45 -0.80 12.16
CA ALA A 236 -11.69 -0.81 13.41
C ALA A 236 -10.19 -0.95 13.09
N MET A 237 -9.35 -0.23 13.84
CA MET A 237 -7.90 -0.37 13.77
C MET A 237 -7.32 -0.14 15.16
N ASP A 238 -6.46 -1.05 15.60
CA ASP A 238 -5.55 -0.85 16.70
C ASP A 238 -4.15 -1.28 16.30
N PHE A 239 -3.15 -0.57 16.82
CA PHE A 239 -1.76 -0.85 16.49
C PHE A 239 -0.82 -0.54 17.64
N PHE A 240 0.37 -1.10 17.56
CA PHE A 240 1.49 -0.82 18.44
C PHE A 240 2.72 -0.61 17.55
N ALA A 241 3.28 0.60 17.59
CA ALA A 241 4.57 0.89 17.00
C ALA A 241 5.65 0.69 18.08
N GLY A 242 6.56 -0.23 17.81
CA GLY A 242 7.64 -0.60 18.72
C GLY A 242 8.99 -0.03 18.30
N ASP A 243 10.04 -0.64 18.85
CA ASP A 243 11.41 -0.18 18.66
C ASP A 243 11.88 -0.29 17.20
N GLN A 244 12.91 0.49 16.88
CA GLN A 244 13.64 0.38 15.63
C GLN A 244 14.28 -1.02 15.50
N ILE A 245 14.17 -1.60 14.31
CA ILE A 245 14.75 -2.88 13.96
C ILE A 245 16.20 -2.67 13.50
N PRO A 246 17.19 -3.34 14.11
CA PRO A 246 18.59 -3.26 13.69
C PRO A 246 18.76 -3.65 12.23
N GLN A 247 19.64 -2.94 11.51
CA GLN A 247 19.90 -3.21 10.09
C GLN A 247 20.44 -4.62 9.84
N SER A 248 21.12 -5.22 10.82
CA SER A 248 21.57 -6.61 10.76
C SER A 248 20.44 -7.62 10.57
N ASP A 249 19.23 -7.27 10.99
CA ASP A 249 18.09 -8.19 11.02
C ASP A 249 17.22 -8.03 9.76
N TRP A 250 17.51 -7.05 8.90
CA TRP A 250 16.62 -6.65 7.83
C TRP A 250 16.43 -7.73 6.76
N GLU A 251 17.52 -8.32 6.26
CA GLU A 251 17.46 -9.31 5.19
C GLU A 251 16.70 -10.57 5.62
N ASP A 252 16.92 -11.03 6.85
CA ASP A 252 16.27 -12.21 7.42
C ASP A 252 14.74 -12.04 7.56
N HIS A 253 14.27 -10.79 7.59
CA HIS A 253 12.85 -10.42 7.77
C HIS A 253 12.23 -9.76 6.53
N PHE A 254 12.89 -9.87 5.35
CA PHE A 254 12.43 -9.29 4.08
C PHE A 254 12.27 -7.75 4.11
N LEU A 255 13.04 -7.07 4.95
CA LEU A 255 12.97 -5.62 5.17
C LEU A 255 14.03 -4.89 4.32
N PHE A 256 13.78 -4.75 3.03
CA PHE A 256 14.75 -4.12 2.13
C PHE A 256 14.85 -2.60 2.32
N ALA A 257 16.04 -2.04 2.06
CA ALA A 257 16.31 -0.61 2.15
C ALA A 257 15.70 0.21 0.99
N GLU A 258 15.28 -0.44 -0.08
CA GLU A 258 14.72 0.16 -1.32
C GLU A 258 13.32 -0.40 -1.62
#